data_AF-A0A6L9EV70-F1
#
_entry.id   AF-A0A6L9EV70-F1
#
_cell.length_a   1.000
_cell.length_b   1.000
_cell.length_c   1.000
_cell.angle_alpha   90.00
_cell.angle_beta   90.00
_cell.angle_gamma   90.00
#
_symmetry.space_group_name_H-M   'P 1'
#
loop_
_entity.id
_entity.type
_entity.pdbx_description
1 polymer ?
#
loop_
_entity_poly.entity_id
_entity_poly.type
_entity_poly.pdbx_seq_one_letter_code
_entity_poly.pdbx_strand_id
1 'polypeptide(L)'
;MILFKKLFSGKNEQKSSIKETSNSNSELENDIQRQLLNDEKKIMLAQVKTYMTGHQGADAENAFKAVGILNQELRANVLKQYTWHYLDDMNENLQCTMQLVLTEVLEKTKPFTDSRDIYEKVMEIKYKGFDN
;
A
#
# COMPACT_ATOMS: atom_id res chain seq x y z
N MET A 1 43.92 -19.04 0.23
CA MET A 1 44.41 -17.67 0.00
C MET A 1 45.58 -17.74 -0.98
N ILE A 2 45.31 -17.60 -2.27
CA ILE A 2 46.33 -17.55 -3.34
C ILE A 2 46.02 -16.32 -4.17
N LEU A 3 46.91 -15.35 -4.06
CA LEU A 3 46.94 -14.17 -4.91
C LEU A 3 47.96 -14.38 -6.05
N PHE A 4 47.61 -13.75 -7.18
CA PHE A 4 48.47 -13.10 -8.17
C PHE A 4 48.98 -13.85 -9.43
N LYS A 5 48.65 -13.17 -10.55
CA LYS A 5 49.43 -12.83 -11.76
C LYS A 5 49.12 -13.61 -13.04
N LYS A 6 48.57 -12.89 -14.01
CA LYS A 6 49.30 -12.41 -15.21
C LYS A 6 48.41 -11.44 -16.02
N LEU A 7 48.84 -10.17 -16.16
CA LEU A 7 49.49 -9.59 -17.36
C LEU A 7 48.50 -9.53 -18.55
N PHE A 8 48.16 -8.36 -19.10
CA PHE A 8 49.06 -7.56 -19.94
C PHE A 8 48.86 -6.04 -19.86
N SER A 9 49.99 -5.37 -20.04
CA SER A 9 50.21 -3.94 -20.28
C SER A 9 49.74 -3.52 -21.68
N GLY A 10 49.15 -2.33 -21.79
CA GLY A 10 48.86 -1.67 -23.06
C GLY A 10 48.31 -0.27 -22.84
N LYS A 11 49.20 0.73 -22.76
CA LYS A 11 48.84 2.15 -22.83
C LYS A 11 48.23 2.45 -24.20
N ASN A 12 47.10 3.15 -24.24
CA ASN A 12 46.86 4.24 -25.19
C ASN A 12 45.72 5.11 -24.69
N GLU A 13 46.05 6.38 -24.45
CA GLU A 13 45.09 7.46 -24.27
C GLU A 13 44.32 7.65 -25.58
N GLN A 14 43.01 7.37 -25.55
CA GLN A 14 42.06 8.04 -26.42
C GLN A 14 41.01 8.71 -25.55
N LYS A 15 41.09 10.03 -25.47
CA LYS A 15 39.94 10.89 -25.21
C LYS A 15 38.89 10.58 -26.29
N SER A 16 37.94 9.70 -25.99
CA SER A 16 36.67 9.67 -26.69
C SER A 16 35.58 10.11 -25.73
N SER A 17 35.07 11.31 -26.00
CA SER A 17 33.79 11.81 -25.53
C SER A 17 32.74 10.70 -25.56
N ILE A 18 32.27 10.26 -24.40
CA ILE A 18 30.97 9.60 -24.27
C ILE A 18 30.09 10.56 -23.50
N LYS A 19 29.21 11.15 -24.30
CA LYS A 19 28.08 11.99 -23.96
C LYS A 19 27.25 11.42 -22.82
N GLU A 20 26.88 12.31 -21.89
CA GLU A 20 25.56 12.42 -21.28
C GLU A 20 24.70 11.14 -21.23
N THR A 21 24.78 10.42 -20.12
CA THR A 21 23.64 9.65 -19.59
C THR A 21 22.95 10.48 -18.51
N SER A 22 22.41 11.64 -18.90
CA SER A 22 21.54 12.47 -18.05
C SER A 22 20.05 12.17 -18.26
N ASN A 23 19.70 11.31 -19.24
CA ASN A 23 18.29 11.03 -19.58
C ASN A 23 17.68 9.80 -18.88
N SER A 24 18.47 8.88 -18.30
CA SER A 24 17.90 7.66 -17.69
C SER A 24 17.33 7.89 -16.29
N ASN A 25 17.85 8.86 -15.55
CA ASN A 25 17.35 9.17 -14.21
C ASN A 25 16.04 9.96 -14.26
N SER A 26 15.87 10.85 -15.24
CA SER A 26 14.66 11.65 -15.37
C SER A 26 13.44 10.82 -15.79
N GLU A 27 13.61 9.80 -16.65
CA GLU A 27 12.52 8.89 -17.01
C GLU A 27 12.07 8.04 -15.82
N LEU A 28 13.01 7.48 -15.06
CA LEU A 28 12.69 6.69 -13.86
C LEU A 28 12.00 7.54 -12.78
N GLU A 29 12.48 8.78 -12.55
CA GLU A 29 11.85 9.71 -11.60
C GLU A 29 10.44 10.10 -12.04
N ASN A 30 10.22 10.33 -13.33
CA ASN A 30 8.90 10.63 -13.88
C ASN A 30 7.93 9.44 -13.76
N ASP A 31 8.41 8.21 -13.94
CA ASP A 31 7.59 7.00 -13.79
C ASP A 31 7.20 6.76 -12.33
N ILE A 32 8.13 6.99 -11.39
CA ILE A 32 7.84 6.96 -9.95
C ILE A 32 6.79 8.02 -9.59
N GLN A 33 6.94 9.26 -10.07
CA GLN A 33 5.98 10.33 -9.82
C GLN A 33 4.60 10.03 -10.40
N ARG A 34 4.52 9.47 -11.62
CA ARG A 34 3.25 9.05 -12.23
C ARG A 34 2.59 7.91 -11.44
N GLN A 35 3.39 6.96 -10.96
CA GLN A 35 2.89 5.87 -10.14
C GLN A 35 2.34 6.39 -8.82
N LEU A 36 3.06 7.29 -8.13
CA LEU A 36 2.60 7.94 -6.91
C LEU A 36 1.30 8.74 -7.14
N LEU A 37 1.22 9.52 -8.22
CA LEU A 37 0.00 10.29 -8.55
C LEU A 37 -1.19 9.38 -8.86
N ASN A 38 -0.96 8.26 -9.54
CA ASN A 38 -1.99 7.25 -9.79
C ASN A 38 -2.44 6.57 -8.50
N ASP A 39 -1.50 6.25 -7.62
CA ASP A 39 -1.79 5.68 -6.31
C ASP A 39 -2.56 6.67 -5.42
N GLU A 40 -2.21 7.97 -5.42
CA GLU A 40 -2.95 9.03 -4.72
C GLU A 40 -4.39 9.16 -5.22
N LYS A 41 -4.60 9.15 -6.55
CA LYS A 41 -5.96 9.15 -7.12
C LYS A 41 -6.73 7.89 -6.73
N LYS A 42 -6.06 6.75 -6.66
CA LYS A 42 -6.65 5.47 -6.23
C LYS A 42 -7.04 5.51 -4.75
N ILE A 43 -6.20 6.11 -3.90
CA ILE A 43 -6.44 6.33 -2.47
C ILE A 43 -7.74 7.13 -2.25
N MET A 44 -7.97 8.21 -3.02
CA MET A 44 -9.16 9.06 -2.85
C MET A 44 -10.51 8.35 -3.16
N LEU A 45 -10.49 7.20 -3.84
CA LEU A 45 -11.68 6.44 -4.23
C LEU A 45 -11.58 4.96 -3.83
N ALA A 46 -10.65 4.62 -2.93
CA ALA A 46 -10.37 3.22 -2.62
C ALA A 46 -11.54 2.59 -1.85
N GLN A 47 -12.31 1.78 -2.57
CA GLN A 47 -13.39 0.96 -2.04
C GLN A 47 -13.23 -0.46 -2.59
N VAL A 48 -13.33 -1.45 -1.71
CA VAL A 48 -13.06 -2.84 -2.08
C VAL A 48 -13.89 -3.82 -1.27
N LYS A 49 -14.32 -4.91 -1.89
CA LYS A 49 -14.90 -6.05 -1.17
C LYS A 49 -13.80 -6.97 -0.68
N THR A 50 -13.81 -7.30 0.60
CA THR A 50 -12.86 -8.24 1.21
C THR A 50 -13.58 -9.17 2.19
N TYR A 51 -12.96 -10.31 2.47
CA TYR A 51 -13.37 -11.18 3.56
C TYR A 51 -12.94 -10.57 4.89
N MET A 52 -13.83 -10.61 5.86
CA MET A 52 -13.56 -10.21 7.23
C MET A 52 -12.86 -11.35 7.97
N THR A 53 -11.72 -11.05 8.58
CA THR A 53 -10.91 -12.03 9.31
C THR A 53 -11.09 -11.96 10.83
N GLY A 54 -11.83 -10.97 11.33
CA GLY A 54 -11.88 -10.65 12.76
C GLY A 54 -10.63 -9.90 13.25
N HIS A 55 -9.76 -9.43 12.35
CA HIS A 55 -8.52 -8.74 12.69
C HIS A 55 -8.28 -7.52 11.78
N GLN A 56 -8.37 -6.31 12.35
CA GLN A 56 -8.32 -5.06 11.59
C GLN A 56 -7.05 -4.90 10.74
N GLY A 57 -5.88 -5.24 11.31
CA GLY A 57 -4.62 -5.22 10.56
C GLY A 57 -4.59 -6.15 9.34
N ALA A 58 -5.08 -7.38 9.46
CA ALA A 58 -5.13 -8.34 8.35
C ALA A 58 -6.13 -7.89 7.27
N ASP A 59 -7.28 -7.35 7.67
CA ASP A 59 -8.28 -6.85 6.72
C ASP A 59 -7.79 -5.61 5.98
N ALA A 60 -7.10 -4.69 6.67
CA ALA A 60 -6.46 -3.53 6.05
C ALA A 60 -5.37 -3.96 5.05
N GLU A 61 -4.55 -4.95 5.41
CA GLU A 61 -3.53 -5.53 4.52
C GLU A 61 -4.17 -6.12 3.25
N ASN A 62 -5.28 -6.85 3.40
CA ASN A 62 -6.03 -7.41 2.28
C ASN A 62 -6.66 -6.31 1.41
N ALA A 63 -7.22 -5.28 2.02
CA ALA A 63 -7.80 -4.15 1.32
C ALA A 63 -6.75 -3.39 0.49
N PHE A 64 -5.58 -3.09 1.05
CA PHE A 64 -4.47 -2.45 0.33
C PHE A 64 -3.99 -3.28 -0.87
N LYS A 65 -3.84 -4.60 -0.69
CA LYS A 65 -3.49 -5.52 -1.78
C LYS A 65 -4.55 -5.51 -2.89
N ALA A 66 -5.82 -5.54 -2.52
CA ALA A 66 -6.92 -5.58 -3.48
C ALA A 66 -7.06 -4.25 -4.26
N VAL A 67 -6.75 -3.12 -3.62
CA VAL A 67 -6.58 -1.83 -4.33
C VAL A 67 -5.16 -1.64 -4.88
N GLY A 68 -4.33 -2.66 -4.99
CA GLY A 68 -3.01 -2.60 -5.65
C GLY A 68 -1.97 -1.65 -5.02
N ILE A 69 -2.19 -1.17 -3.80
CA ILE A 69 -1.22 -0.36 -3.05
C ILE A 69 -0.28 -1.35 -2.35
N LEU A 70 0.83 -1.68 -2.99
CA LEU A 70 1.78 -2.70 -2.50
C LEU A 70 2.95 -2.14 -1.69
N ASN A 71 3.28 -0.86 -1.89
CA ASN A 71 4.39 -0.21 -1.20
C ASN A 71 4.05 0.02 0.30
N GLN A 72 4.85 -0.53 1.21
CA GLN A 72 4.62 -0.45 2.65
C GLN A 72 4.76 0.98 3.22
N GLU A 73 5.72 1.76 2.72
CA GLU A 73 5.91 3.15 3.15
C GLU A 73 4.70 4.01 2.75
N LEU A 74 4.20 3.81 1.53
CA LEU A 74 2.98 4.45 1.06
C LEU A 74 1.78 4.06 1.93
N ARG A 75 1.59 2.78 2.26
CA ARG A 75 0.53 2.33 3.18
C ARG A 75 0.64 3.03 4.54
N ALA A 76 1.83 3.09 5.11
CA ALA A 76 2.06 3.76 6.40
C ALA A 76 1.75 5.26 6.31
N ASN A 77 2.12 5.91 5.21
CA ASN A 77 1.81 7.33 4.97
C ASN A 77 0.31 7.58 4.80
N VAL A 78 -0.40 6.70 4.10
CA VAL A 78 -1.86 6.74 3.95
C VAL A 78 -2.53 6.62 5.31
N LEU A 79 -2.13 5.63 6.12
CA LEU A 79 -2.73 5.38 7.44
C LEU A 79 -2.51 6.49 8.47
N LYS A 80 -1.66 7.49 8.20
CA LYS A 80 -1.51 8.68 9.05
C LYS A 80 -2.74 9.59 8.99
N GLN A 81 -3.46 9.61 7.87
CA GLN A 81 -4.59 10.53 7.64
C GLN A 81 -5.88 9.79 7.30
N TYR A 82 -5.76 8.57 6.79
CA TYR A 82 -6.87 7.75 6.36
C TYR A 82 -6.98 6.49 7.22
N THR A 83 -8.19 5.95 7.28
CA THR A 83 -8.47 4.67 7.92
C THR A 83 -9.42 3.87 7.05
N TRP A 84 -9.31 2.55 7.12
CA TRP A 84 -10.27 1.67 6.47
C TRP A 84 -11.55 1.60 7.31
N HIS A 85 -12.64 2.06 6.73
CA HIS A 85 -13.98 1.96 7.27
C HIS A 85 -14.70 0.75 6.67
N TYR A 86 -15.36 -0.03 7.53
CA TYR A 86 -16.20 -1.15 7.13
C TYR A 86 -17.60 -0.60 6.87
N LEU A 87 -18.15 -0.80 5.68
CA LEU A 87 -19.56 -0.44 5.41
C LEU A 87 -20.49 -1.46 6.07
N ASP A 88 -21.75 -1.10 6.28
CA ASP A 88 -22.78 -1.99 6.85
C ASP A 88 -23.40 -2.89 5.76
N ASP A 89 -22.59 -3.75 5.14
CA ASP A 89 -23.00 -4.60 4.01
C ASP A 89 -22.43 -6.04 4.05
N MET A 90 -22.07 -6.54 5.24
CA MET A 90 -21.57 -7.91 5.40
C MET A 90 -22.59 -8.94 4.91
N ASN A 91 -22.14 -9.85 4.03
CA ASN A 91 -22.95 -10.95 3.54
C ASN A 91 -22.74 -12.26 4.33
N GLU A 92 -23.51 -13.30 3.98
CA GLU A 92 -23.44 -14.64 4.58
C GLU A 92 -22.07 -15.33 4.43
N ASN A 93 -21.24 -14.90 3.49
CA ASN A 93 -19.88 -15.40 3.26
C ASN A 93 -18.82 -14.58 4.00
N LEU A 94 -19.22 -13.75 4.97
CA LEU A 94 -18.37 -12.86 5.75
C LEU A 94 -17.57 -11.88 4.88
N GLN A 95 -18.13 -11.46 3.74
CA GLN A 95 -17.55 -10.41 2.92
C GLN A 95 -18.24 -9.09 3.20
N CYS A 96 -17.47 -8.03 3.34
CA CYS A 96 -17.97 -6.67 3.43
C CYS A 96 -17.22 -5.76 2.46
N THR A 97 -17.78 -4.59 2.22
CA THR A 97 -17.09 -3.49 1.57
C THR A 97 -16.27 -2.72 2.61
N MET A 98 -14.99 -2.50 2.32
CA MET A 98 -14.13 -1.57 3.03
C MET A 98 -13.86 -0.35 2.15
N GLN A 99 -13.94 0.82 2.75
CA GLN A 99 -13.66 2.10 2.10
C GLN A 99 -12.57 2.84 2.86
N LEU A 100 -11.59 3.36 2.15
CA LEU A 100 -10.58 4.22 2.73
C LEU A 100 -11.15 5.63 2.87
N VAL A 101 -11.21 6.14 4.09
CA VAL A 101 -11.82 7.44 4.41
C VAL A 101 -10.87 8.26 5.27
N LEU A 102 -11.01 9.58 5.25
CA LEU A 102 -10.29 10.45 6.18
C LEU A 102 -10.69 10.11 7.61
N THR A 103 -9.69 9.86 8.47
CA THR A 103 -9.91 9.47 9.87
C THR A 103 -10.74 10.52 10.61
N GLU A 104 -10.44 11.81 10.40
CA GLU A 104 -11.19 12.93 11.00
C GLU A 104 -12.67 12.93 10.61
N VAL A 105 -12.98 12.58 9.35
CA VAL A 105 -14.37 12.52 8.88
C VAL A 105 -15.10 11.36 9.52
N LEU A 106 -14.46 10.19 9.62
CA LEU A 106 -15.05 9.02 10.26
C LEU A 106 -15.31 9.27 11.76
N GLU A 107 -14.40 9.93 12.47
CA GLU A 107 -14.59 10.26 13.89
C GLU A 107 -15.80 11.17 14.13
N LYS A 108 -16.04 12.14 13.22
CA LYS A 108 -17.17 13.07 13.30
C LYS A 108 -18.50 12.44 12.89
N THR A 109 -18.47 11.46 11.99
CA THR A 109 -19.67 10.84 11.41
C THR A 109 -19.96 9.45 11.95
N LYS A 110 -19.12 8.98 12.89
CA LYS A 110 -19.00 7.57 13.29
C LYS A 110 -20.37 6.87 13.32
N PRO A 111 -20.59 5.87 12.45
CA PRO A 111 -21.86 5.19 12.40
C PRO A 111 -22.11 4.44 13.70
N PHE A 112 -23.39 4.28 14.04
CA PHE A 112 -23.81 3.53 15.22
C PHE A 112 -23.47 2.03 15.11
N THR A 113 -23.40 1.51 13.89
CA THR A 113 -23.12 0.11 13.58
C THR A 113 -22.30 0.02 12.29
N ASP A 114 -21.33 -0.90 12.22
CA ASP A 114 -20.67 -1.31 10.98
C ASP A 114 -20.55 -2.84 10.85
N SER A 115 -19.99 -3.34 9.74
CA SER A 115 -19.84 -4.79 9.53
C SER A 115 -19.02 -5.49 10.62
N ARG A 116 -18.15 -4.80 11.37
CA ARG A 116 -17.46 -5.40 12.52
C ARG A 116 -18.46 -5.77 13.61
N ASP A 117 -19.39 -4.88 13.91
CA ASP A 117 -20.43 -5.15 14.92
C ASP A 117 -21.32 -6.32 14.52
N ILE A 118 -21.59 -6.51 13.23
CA ILE A 118 -22.32 -7.68 12.73
C ILE A 118 -21.44 -8.93 12.85
N TYR A 119 -20.18 -8.87 12.42
CA TYR A 119 -19.24 -9.97 12.50
C TYR A 119 -19.10 -10.49 13.95
N GLU A 120 -18.94 -9.59 14.92
CA GLU A 120 -18.81 -9.96 16.33
C GLU A 120 -20.05 -10.70 16.85
N LYS A 121 -21.24 -10.29 16.42
CA LYS A 121 -22.51 -10.94 16.79
C LYS A 121 -22.67 -12.31 16.15
N VAL A 122 -22.34 -12.43 14.86
CA VAL A 122 -22.49 -13.68 14.10
C VAL A 122 -21.47 -14.73 14.54
N MET A 123 -20.24 -14.30 14.80
CA MET A 123 -19.13 -15.19 15.13
C MET A 123 -18.92 -15.38 16.64
N GLU A 124 -19.67 -14.65 17.47
CA GLU A 124 -19.55 -14.64 18.94
C GLU A 124 -18.12 -14.37 19.45
N ILE A 125 -17.34 -13.57 18.69
CA ILE A 125 -15.97 -13.19 19.01
C ILE A 125 -15.77 -11.69 18.87
N LYS A 126 -14.85 -11.12 19.65
CA LYS A 126 -14.48 -9.71 19.51
C LYS A 126 -13.50 -9.51 18.36
N TYR A 127 -13.68 -8.41 17.64
CA TYR A 127 -12.79 -7.96 16.60
C TYR A 127 -11.48 -7.48 17.20
N LYS A 128 -10.37 -8.04 16.71
CA LYS A 128 -9.03 -7.61 17.14
C LYS A 128 -8.67 -6.30 16.46
N GLY A 129 -8.12 -5.37 17.24
CA GLY A 129 -7.60 -4.10 16.73
C GLY A 129 -6.37 -4.27 15.85
N PHE A 130 -5.71 -3.16 15.51
CA PHE A 130 -4.33 -3.24 15.02
C PHE A 130 -3.45 -3.72 16.19
N ASP A 131 -2.75 -4.83 16.00
CA ASP A 131 -1.75 -5.29 16.97
C ASP A 131 -0.70 -4.17 17.12
N ASN A 132 -0.45 -3.74 18.36
CA ASN A 132 0.67 -2.87 18.72
C ASN A 132 1.95 -3.68 18.86
#